data_AF-A0A950D1J2-F1
#
_entry.id   AF-A0A950D1J2-F1
#
_cell.length_a   1.000
_cell.length_b   1.000
_cell.length_c   1.000
_cell.angle_alpha   90.00
_cell.angle_beta   90.00
_cell.angle_gamma   90.00
#
_symmetry.space_group_name_H-M   'P 1'
#
loop_
_entity.id
_entity.type
_entity.pdbx_description
1 polymer ?
#
loop_
_entity_poly.entity_id
_entity_poly.type
_entity_poly.pdbx_seq_one_letter_code
_entity_poly.pdbx_strand_id
1 'polypeptide(L)'
;TRGNALGIGLADLTTERLVRALDPVPMRVNSLTSNFLTRARVPLALPTDRDVVAASLDTCWRIARGEARMVLIPNTLELTTLWVTRPLAGEVEAHPGLRIETDFAPIPFAAAGTLDQESLFPESVRARRGRSNRT
;
A
#
# COMPACT_ATOMS: atom_id res chain seq x y z
N THR A 1 -1.86 9.55 -10.95
CA THR A 1 -1.11 9.12 -12.15
C THR A 1 -2.12 8.94 -13.27
N ARG A 2 -1.82 9.34 -14.51
CA ARG A 2 -2.74 9.13 -15.65
C ARG A 2 -2.70 7.66 -16.11
N GLY A 3 -2.94 6.70 -15.20
CA GLY A 3 -2.80 5.26 -15.47
C GLY A 3 -1.37 4.74 -15.58
N ASN A 4 -0.36 5.62 -15.55
CA ASN A 4 1.06 5.22 -15.50
C ASN A 4 1.37 4.61 -14.12
N ALA A 5 1.49 3.29 -14.08
CA ALA A 5 1.87 2.53 -12.87
C ALA A 5 3.25 1.88 -13.02
N LEU A 6 4.19 2.59 -13.67
CA LEU A 6 5.57 2.16 -13.73
C LEU A 6 6.10 1.87 -12.30
N GLY A 7 6.56 0.64 -12.08
CA GLY A 7 7.06 0.18 -10.79
C GLY A 7 6.17 -0.85 -10.11
N ILE A 8 4.92 -1.06 -10.56
CA ILE A 8 4.05 -2.09 -9.99
C ILE A 8 4.68 -3.49 -10.08
N GLY A 9 5.48 -3.75 -11.10
CA GLY A 9 6.10 -5.06 -11.32
C GLY A 9 7.17 -5.44 -10.30
N LEU A 10 7.47 -4.56 -9.33
CA LEU A 10 8.33 -4.85 -8.19
C LEU A 10 7.55 -5.38 -6.98
N ALA A 11 6.21 -5.29 -6.99
CA ALA A 11 5.38 -5.89 -5.96
C ALA A 11 5.08 -7.36 -6.28
N ASP A 12 4.92 -8.18 -5.24
CA ASP A 12 4.49 -9.58 -5.39
C ASP A 12 3.00 -9.69 -5.69
N LEU A 13 2.18 -8.92 -4.95
CA LEU A 13 0.71 -8.91 -5.03
C LEU A 13 0.18 -7.52 -5.37
N THR A 14 -1.00 -7.49 -5.99
CA THR A 14 -1.72 -6.25 -6.32
C THR A 14 -3.23 -6.44 -6.28
N THR A 15 -4.00 -5.37 -6.49
CA THR A 15 -5.46 -5.46 -6.63
C THR A 15 -5.85 -5.52 -8.10
N GLU A 16 -6.91 -6.26 -8.42
CA GLU A 16 -7.51 -6.25 -9.76
C GLU A 16 -7.95 -4.83 -10.18
N ARG A 17 -8.43 -4.04 -9.22
CA ARG A 17 -8.78 -2.62 -9.42
C ARG A 17 -7.60 -1.83 -9.98
N LEU A 18 -6.39 -2.04 -9.45
CA LEU A 18 -5.20 -1.37 -9.96
C LEU A 18 -4.85 -1.85 -11.37
N VAL A 19 -4.89 -3.16 -11.62
CA VAL A 19 -4.59 -3.74 -12.94
C VAL A 19 -5.54 -3.22 -14.02
N ARG A 20 -6.85 -3.14 -13.73
CA ARG A 20 -7.85 -2.58 -14.64
C ARG A 20 -7.64 -1.10 -14.96
N ALA A 21 -7.01 -0.35 -14.05
CA ALA A 21 -6.74 1.08 -14.22
C ALA A 21 -5.41 1.39 -14.92
N LEU A 22 -4.63 0.35 -15.28
CA LEU A 22 -3.35 0.53 -15.96
C LEU A 22 -3.54 1.04 -17.39
N ASP A 23 -2.75 2.06 -17.74
CA ASP A 23 -2.56 2.43 -19.14
C ASP A 23 -1.27 1.77 -19.67
N PRO A 24 -1.36 0.79 -20.58
CA PRO A 24 -0.20 0.05 -21.06
C PRO A 24 0.71 0.91 -21.96
N VAL A 25 0.20 1.99 -22.57
CA VAL A 25 0.99 2.84 -23.47
C VAL A 25 2.11 3.59 -22.73
N PRO A 26 1.83 4.45 -21.72
CA PRO A 26 2.87 5.12 -20.96
C PRO A 26 3.72 4.14 -20.17
N MET A 27 3.16 3.02 -19.69
CA MET A 27 3.95 1.99 -19.01
C MET A 27 5.02 1.41 -19.95
N ARG A 28 4.63 1.00 -21.17
CA ARG A 28 5.56 0.47 -22.18
C ARG A 28 6.60 1.50 -22.61
N VAL A 29 6.19 2.73 -22.91
CA VAL A 29 7.12 3.80 -23.32
C VAL A 29 8.17 4.02 -22.22
N ASN A 30 7.74 4.21 -20.97
CA ASN A 30 8.67 4.48 -19.87
C ASN A 30 9.57 3.30 -19.54
N SER A 31 9.07 2.06 -19.66
CA SER A 31 9.90 0.87 -19.43
C SER A 31 10.96 0.67 -20.50
N LEU A 32 10.64 0.94 -21.77
CA LEU A 32 11.59 0.86 -22.88
C LEU A 32 12.63 1.97 -22.79
N THR A 33 12.23 3.23 -22.54
CA THR A 33 13.17 4.34 -22.44
C THR A 33 14.09 4.22 -21.22
N SER A 34 13.62 3.65 -20.12
CA SER A 34 14.43 3.43 -18.93
C SER A 34 15.25 2.14 -18.97
N ASN A 35 15.10 1.28 -19.99
CA ASN A 35 15.67 -0.07 -20.05
C ASN A 35 15.40 -0.95 -18.81
N PHE A 36 14.30 -0.71 -18.08
CA PHE A 36 14.00 -1.42 -16.83
C PHE A 36 12.67 -2.16 -16.92
N LEU A 37 12.69 -3.27 -17.65
CA LEU A 37 11.51 -4.03 -18.04
C LEU A 37 10.79 -4.69 -16.86
N THR A 38 11.51 -5.06 -15.79
CA THR A 38 10.90 -5.68 -14.59
C THR A 38 9.79 -4.81 -13.98
N ARG A 39 9.89 -3.48 -14.08
CA ARG A 39 8.89 -2.53 -13.54
C ARG A 39 7.55 -2.54 -14.27
N ALA A 40 7.47 -3.17 -15.46
CA ALA A 40 6.25 -3.33 -16.25
C ALA A 40 5.58 -4.70 -16.11
N ARG A 41 6.12 -5.61 -15.28
CA ARG A 41 5.43 -6.86 -14.96
C ARG A 41 4.09 -6.56 -14.26
N VAL A 42 3.11 -7.43 -14.47
CA VAL A 42 1.83 -7.39 -13.76
C VAL A 42 1.90 -8.40 -12.60
N PRO A 43 1.85 -7.96 -11.33
CA PRO A 43 1.85 -8.86 -10.18
C PRO A 43 0.58 -9.72 -10.09
N LEU A 44 0.58 -10.70 -9.18
CA LEU A 44 -0.63 -11.49 -8.91
C LEU A 44 -1.72 -10.59 -8.34
N ALA A 45 -2.82 -10.44 -9.09
CA ALA A 45 -3.92 -9.55 -8.74
C ALA A 45 -5.01 -10.28 -7.95
N LEU A 46 -5.48 -9.67 -6.88
CA LEU A 46 -6.56 -10.18 -6.02
C LEU A 46 -7.75 -9.21 -5.97
N PRO A 47 -8.97 -9.68 -5.64
CA PRO A 47 -10.19 -8.89 -5.81
C PRO A 47 -10.22 -7.60 -4.97
N THR A 48 -9.76 -7.66 -3.72
CA THR A 48 -9.84 -6.52 -2.78
C THR A 48 -8.52 -6.25 -2.05
N ASP A 49 -8.36 -5.05 -1.48
CA ASP A 49 -7.22 -4.71 -0.62
C ASP A 49 -7.12 -5.67 0.60
N ARG A 50 -8.27 -6.13 1.12
CA ARG A 50 -8.33 -7.14 2.19
C ARG A 50 -7.74 -8.47 1.74
N ASP A 51 -8.08 -8.94 0.54
CA ASP A 51 -7.56 -10.20 0.00
C ASP A 51 -6.05 -10.11 -0.23
N VAL A 52 -5.56 -8.97 -0.72
CA VAL A 52 -4.12 -8.70 -0.86
C VAL A 52 -3.40 -8.80 0.48
N VAL A 53 -3.90 -8.13 1.52
CA VAL A 53 -3.27 -8.19 2.86
C VAL A 53 -3.33 -9.62 3.42
N ALA A 54 -4.47 -10.30 3.29
CA ALA A 54 -4.61 -11.68 3.79
C ALA A 54 -3.62 -12.63 3.09
N ALA A 55 -3.55 -12.59 1.76
CA ALA A 55 -2.63 -13.41 0.99
C ALA A 55 -1.17 -13.07 1.29
N SER A 56 -0.81 -11.78 1.44
CA SER A 56 0.54 -11.37 1.86
C SER A 56 0.94 -11.97 3.21
N LEU A 57 0.01 -12.07 4.16
CA LEU A 57 0.28 -12.70 5.45
C LEU A 57 0.44 -14.21 5.32
N ASP A 58 -0.35 -14.84 4.46
CA ASP A 58 -0.29 -16.29 4.23
C ASP A 58 1.04 -16.70 3.53
N THR A 59 1.67 -15.80 2.76
CA THR A 59 3.01 -16.05 2.19
C THR A 59 4.16 -15.93 3.19
N CYS A 60 3.94 -15.31 4.37
CA CYS A 60 4.98 -15.14 5.40
C CYS A 60 5.28 -16.42 6.22
N TRP A 61 4.64 -17.56 5.92
CA TRP A 61 4.87 -18.91 6.47
C TRP A 61 5.07 -19.03 8.00
N ARG A 62 4.13 -19.72 8.68
CA ARG A 62 4.21 -20.08 10.12
C ARG A 62 4.25 -18.89 11.10
N ILE A 63 3.72 -17.74 10.73
CA ILE A 63 3.46 -16.65 11.68
C ILE A 63 2.01 -16.71 12.18
N ALA A 64 1.80 -16.54 13.49
CA ALA A 64 0.45 -16.23 13.96
C ALA A 64 0.08 -14.83 13.44
N ARG A 65 -1.17 -14.60 13.02
CA ARG A 65 -1.58 -13.31 12.43
C ARG A 65 -1.31 -12.11 13.35
N GLY A 66 -1.36 -12.31 14.68
CA GLY A 66 -1.03 -11.28 15.67
C GLY A 66 0.46 -10.96 15.82
N GLU A 67 1.35 -11.82 15.30
CA GLU A 67 2.81 -11.67 15.35
C GLU A 67 3.37 -11.05 14.06
N ALA A 68 2.53 -10.87 13.05
CA ALA A 68 2.93 -10.27 11.79
C ALA A 68 3.52 -8.87 12.01
N ARG A 69 4.75 -8.66 11.55
CA ARG A 69 5.41 -7.35 11.49
C ARG A 69 5.10 -6.73 10.13
N MET A 70 4.13 -5.84 10.09
CA MET A 70 3.66 -5.20 8.87
C MET A 70 3.64 -3.68 9.01
N VAL A 71 4.02 -3.01 7.92
CA VAL A 71 3.93 -1.57 7.75
C VAL A 71 3.06 -1.26 6.54
N LEU A 72 2.13 -0.32 6.67
CA LEU A 72 1.40 0.27 5.56
C LEU A 72 1.84 1.72 5.40
N ILE A 73 2.03 2.13 4.15
CA ILE A 73 2.37 3.51 3.76
C ILE A 73 1.34 4.00 2.74
N PRO A 74 1.04 5.31 2.70
CA PRO A 74 0.11 5.85 1.71
C PRO A 74 0.67 5.74 0.28
N ASN A 75 1.97 5.98 0.10
CA ASN A 75 2.72 5.79 -1.13
C ASN A 75 4.22 6.04 -0.88
N THR A 76 5.06 5.74 -1.87
CA THR A 76 6.52 5.85 -1.76
C THR A 76 7.07 7.29 -1.74
N LEU A 77 6.24 8.32 -1.95
CA LEU A 77 6.64 9.74 -1.81
C LEU A 77 6.28 10.33 -0.45
N GLU A 78 5.43 9.66 0.33
CA GLU A 78 4.91 10.14 1.61
C GLU A 78 5.23 9.12 2.70
N LEU A 79 6.42 9.22 3.30
CA LEU A 79 6.98 8.25 4.26
C LEU A 79 7.07 8.79 5.70
N THR A 80 6.51 9.98 5.97
CA THR A 80 6.56 10.61 7.31
C THR A 80 5.62 9.94 8.31
N THR A 81 4.56 9.30 7.81
CA THR A 81 3.54 8.62 8.62
C THR A 81 3.37 7.20 8.11
N LEU A 82 3.48 6.25 9.02
CA LEU A 82 3.42 4.82 8.76
C LEU A 82 2.35 4.22 9.67
N TRP A 83 1.57 3.27 9.16
CA TRP A 83 0.73 2.44 10.01
C TRP A 83 1.48 1.14 10.29
N VAL A 84 1.62 0.76 11.57
CA VAL A 84 2.40 -0.40 11.96
C VAL A 84 1.59 -1.35 12.84
N THR A 85 1.86 -2.64 12.71
CA THR A 85 1.31 -3.66 13.62
C THR A 85 1.99 -3.64 14.98
N ARG A 86 1.25 -4.04 16.04
CA ARG A 86 1.73 -4.09 17.44
C ARG A 86 3.11 -4.75 17.65
N PRO A 87 3.50 -5.84 16.94
CA PRO A 87 4.83 -6.42 17.10
C PRO A 87 6.01 -5.48 16.79
N LEU A 88 5.77 -4.37 16.08
CA LEU A 88 6.78 -3.35 15.79
C LEU A 88 6.89 -2.26 16.87
N ALA A 89 6.05 -2.28 17.91
CA ALA A 89 6.00 -1.21 18.92
C ALA A 89 7.37 -0.97 19.60
N GLY A 90 8.05 -2.05 20.02
CA GLY A 90 9.35 -1.93 20.67
C GLY A 90 10.44 -1.34 19.75
N GLU A 91 10.38 -1.62 18.45
CA GLU A 91 11.31 -1.02 17.47
C GLU A 91 11.05 0.47 17.28
N VAL A 92 9.77 0.87 17.29
CA VAL A 92 9.38 2.28 17.21
C VAL A 92 9.84 3.03 18.45
N GLU A 93 9.60 2.49 19.65
CA GLU A 93 10.00 3.09 20.92
C GLU A 93 11.53 3.22 21.08
N ALA A 94 12.28 2.27 20.52
CA ALA A 94 13.74 2.29 20.58
C ALA A 94 14.39 3.25 19.56
N HIS A 95 13.66 3.72 18.55
CA HIS A 95 14.21 4.53 17.47
C HIS A 95 13.97 6.03 17.69
N PRO A 96 15.03 6.87 17.82
CA PRO A 96 14.87 8.29 18.19
C PRO A 96 14.13 9.14 17.15
N GLY A 97 14.07 8.67 15.90
CA GLY A 97 13.34 9.33 14.80
C GLY A 97 11.89 8.87 14.63
N LEU A 98 11.37 7.98 15.48
CA LEU A 98 10.00 7.47 15.39
C LEU A 98 9.25 7.74 16.70
N ARG A 99 7.92 7.84 16.60
CA ARG A 99 7.02 7.92 17.75
C ARG A 99 5.69 7.27 17.41
N ILE A 100 5.05 6.63 18.38
CA ILE A 100 3.66 6.16 18.23
C ILE A 100 2.73 7.37 18.38
N GLU A 101 1.87 7.59 17.39
CA GLU A 101 0.95 8.74 17.37
C GLU A 101 -0.49 8.39 17.81
N THR A 102 -0.88 7.12 17.74
CA THR A 102 -2.24 6.65 18.05
C THR A 102 -2.22 5.30 18.74
N ASP A 103 -3.34 4.92 19.35
CA ASP A 103 -3.56 3.55 19.80
C ASP A 103 -3.64 2.57 18.62
N PHE A 104 -3.29 1.31 18.89
CA PHE A 104 -3.46 0.23 17.91
C PHE A 104 -4.94 -0.08 17.68
N ALA A 105 -5.36 -0.05 16.42
CA ALA A 105 -6.71 -0.37 15.98
C ALA A 105 -6.70 -1.39 14.83
N PRO A 106 -7.82 -2.09 14.57
CA PRO A 106 -7.95 -2.92 13.37
C PRO A 106 -7.74 -2.12 12.08
N ILE A 107 -7.26 -2.79 11.02
CA ILE A 107 -7.12 -2.17 9.70
C ILE A 107 -8.53 -1.76 9.20
N PRO A 108 -8.76 -0.49 8.84
CA PRO A 108 -10.06 0.02 8.44
C PRO A 108 -10.37 -0.39 6.99
N PHE A 109 -10.84 -1.63 6.84
CA PHE A 109 -11.44 -2.09 5.60
C PHE A 109 -12.91 -1.69 5.54
N ALA A 110 -13.35 -1.12 4.42
CA ALA A 110 -14.76 -0.98 4.11
C ALA A 110 -15.44 -2.36 3.96
N ALA A 111 -16.77 -2.38 3.94
CA ALA A 111 -17.56 -3.61 3.75
C ALA A 111 -17.18 -4.36 2.46
N ALA A 112 -16.88 -3.62 1.39
CA ALA A 112 -16.43 -4.17 0.10
C ALA A 112 -14.95 -4.62 0.08
N GLY A 113 -14.26 -4.66 1.22
CA GLY A 113 -12.85 -5.09 1.33
C GLY A 113 -11.82 -4.06 0.84
N THR A 114 -12.25 -2.86 0.46
CA THR A 114 -11.33 -1.76 0.09
C THR A 114 -10.74 -1.12 1.34
N LEU A 115 -9.46 -0.76 1.30
CA LEU A 115 -8.78 -0.07 2.39
C LEU A 115 -9.17 1.40 2.44
N ASP A 116 -9.62 1.89 3.60
CA ASP A 116 -9.87 3.31 3.83
C ASP A 116 -8.54 4.05 4.10
N GLN A 117 -7.85 4.39 3.00
CA GLN A 117 -6.60 5.12 3.06
C GLN A 117 -6.75 6.57 3.54
N GLU A 118 -7.92 7.18 3.39
CA GLU A 118 -8.11 8.58 3.78
C GLU A 118 -8.18 8.72 5.29
N SER A 119 -8.86 7.77 5.95
CA SER A 119 -8.88 7.68 7.41
C SER A 119 -7.53 7.23 7.97
N LEU A 120 -6.81 6.32 7.30
CA LEU A 120 -5.47 5.87 7.74
C LEU A 120 -4.40 6.95 7.61
N PHE A 121 -4.44 7.73 6.53
CA PHE A 121 -3.43 8.72 6.20
C PHE A 121 -4.10 10.05 5.85
N PRO A 122 -4.67 10.76 6.86
CA PRO A 122 -5.43 11.99 6.65
C PRO A 122 -4.59 13.16 6.10
N GLU A 123 -3.27 13.05 6.23
CA GLU A 123 -2.30 13.99 5.68
C GLU A 123 -1.76 13.58 4.31
N SER A 124 -2.20 12.46 3.72
CA SER A 124 -1.74 12.08 2.38
C SER A 124 -2.28 13.01 1.29
N VAL A 125 -1.59 13.09 0.14
CA VAL A 125 -2.09 13.81 -1.05
C VAL A 125 -3.47 13.28 -1.44
N ARG A 126 -3.69 11.96 -1.32
CA ARG A 126 -4.99 11.34 -1.60
C ARG A 126 -6.09 11.91 -0.71
N ALA A 127 -5.89 11.92 0.60
CA ALA A 127 -6.86 12.47 1.55
C ALA A 127 -7.13 13.96 1.32
N ARG A 128 -6.08 14.76 1.05
CA ARG A 128 -6.24 16.19 0.71
C ARG A 128 -7.10 16.42 -0.53
N ARG A 129 -6.90 15.64 -1.59
CA ARG A 129 -7.69 15.72 -2.82
C ARG A 129 -9.14 15.28 -2.62
N GLY A 130 -9.36 14.23 -1.83
CA GLY A 130 -10.70 13.76 -1.47
C GLY A 130 -11.53 14.85 -0.79
N ARG A 131 -10.92 15.62 0.14
CA ARG A 131 -11.57 16.77 0.80
C ARG A 131 -11.93 17.88 -0.19
N SER A 132 -11.02 18.25 -1.09
CA SER A 132 -11.26 19.34 -2.06
C SER A 132 -12.35 19.03 -3.07
N ASN A 133 -12.61 17.76 -3.39
CA ASN A 133 -13.66 17.35 -4.32
C ASN A 133 -15.05 17.24 -3.67
N ARG A 134 -15.16 17.39 -2.34
CA ARG A 134 -16.41 17.32 -1.57
C ARG A 134 -16.98 18.69 -1.17
N THR A 135 -16.20 19.75 -1.37
CA THR A 135 -16.60 21.17 -1.29
C THR A 135 -16.92 21.70 -2.67
#